data_AF-A0A3S0S309-F1
#
_entry.id   AF-A0A3S0S309-F1
#
_cell.length_a   1.000
_cell.length_b   1.000
_cell.length_c   1.000
_cell.angle_alpha   90.00
_cell.angle_beta   90.00
_cell.angle_gamma   90.00
#
_symmetry.space_group_name_H-M   'P 1'
#
loop_
_entity.id
_entity.type
_entity.pdbx_description
1 polymer ?
#
loop_
_entity_poly.entity_id
_entity_poly.type
_entity_poly.pdbx_seq_one_letter_code
_entity_poly.pdbx_strand_id
1 'polypeptide(L)'
;MSRKVIFPPADYWTHKEPHMPDQPAAINRPLTDDERSLIGHLAAAVLSQQTGSTIEVAADVLGQFADEGKMMLRGDAYDAYLEVNGKVLVHVTREFLAFFAANPNEVIDLDRYCTTYPPEAGQ
;
A
#
# COMPACT_ATOMS: atom_id res chain seq x y z
N MET A 1 0.60 17.58 11.47
CA MET A 1 -0.05 16.27 11.24
C MET A 1 0.98 15.33 10.65
N SER A 2 1.31 14.25 11.34
CA SER A 2 2.27 13.26 10.86
C SER A 2 1.65 12.41 9.75
N ARG A 3 2.38 12.23 8.64
CA ARG A 3 1.91 11.52 7.44
C ARG A 3 2.28 10.04 7.59
N LYS A 4 1.32 9.15 7.85
CA LYS A 4 1.64 7.70 7.93
C LYS A 4 1.82 7.12 6.52
N VAL A 5 2.99 7.27 5.93
CA VAL A 5 3.28 6.63 4.63
C VAL A 5 3.73 5.20 4.87
N ILE A 6 3.09 4.20 4.25
CA ILE A 6 3.70 2.87 4.15
C ILE A 6 4.90 3.00 3.20
N PHE A 7 6.06 3.39 3.74
CA PHE A 7 7.36 3.05 3.19
C PHE A 7 8.03 2.10 4.19
N PRO A 8 8.85 1.18 3.72
CA PRO A 8 10.07 0.81 4.39
C PRO A 8 11.23 1.62 3.79
N PRO A 9 12.27 2.00 4.57
CA PRO A 9 13.59 2.32 4.00
C PRO A 9 14.07 1.19 3.06
N ALA A 10 15.02 1.48 2.16
CA ALA A 10 15.67 0.45 1.34
C ALA A 10 16.45 -0.60 2.17
N ASP A 11 16.61 -0.39 3.48
CA ASP A 11 17.15 -1.39 4.43
C ASP A 11 16.04 -2.22 5.13
N TYR A 12 14.78 -1.89 4.88
CA TYR A 12 13.55 -2.54 5.37
C TYR A 12 12.75 -3.18 4.23
N TRP A 13 13.39 -3.50 3.11
CA TRP A 13 12.90 -4.68 2.38
C TRP A 13 12.87 -5.76 3.46
N THR A 14 11.68 -6.28 3.75
CA THR A 14 11.49 -7.36 4.70
C THR A 14 11.32 -6.96 6.19
N HIS A 15 10.08 -6.70 6.62
CA HIS A 15 9.58 -7.64 7.63
C HIS A 15 9.31 -8.94 6.88
N LYS A 16 10.40 -9.69 6.63
CA LYS A 16 10.36 -10.97 5.93
C LYS A 16 9.43 -11.83 6.76
N GLU A 17 8.35 -12.26 6.17
CA GLU A 17 7.87 -13.55 6.61
C GLU A 17 8.98 -14.56 6.29
N PRO A 18 9.25 -15.54 7.17
CA PRO A 18 10.36 -16.47 7.00
C PRO A 18 10.42 -17.18 5.63
N HIS A 19 9.31 -17.14 4.89
CA HIS A 19 9.12 -17.79 3.60
C HIS A 19 9.42 -16.90 2.37
N MET A 20 9.73 -15.60 2.52
CA MET A 20 10.02 -14.70 1.38
C MET A 20 11.54 -14.66 1.04
N PRO A 21 11.95 -14.70 -0.25
CA PRO A 21 13.35 -14.59 -0.69
C PRO A 21 14.02 -13.24 -0.35
N ASP A 22 15.37 -13.20 -0.28
CA ASP A 22 16.17 -12.00 0.06
C ASP A 22 16.09 -10.87 -0.98
N GLN A 23 15.71 -11.20 -2.20
CA GLN A 23 15.44 -10.22 -3.24
C GLN A 23 14.00 -10.46 -3.73
N PRO A 24 13.19 -9.39 -3.85
CA PRO A 24 11.86 -9.49 -4.45
C PRO A 24 11.96 -10.15 -5.83
N ALA A 25 11.15 -11.16 -6.09
CA ALA A 25 11.05 -11.71 -7.43
C ALA A 25 10.49 -10.63 -8.37
N ALA A 26 11.17 -10.38 -9.49
CA ALA A 26 10.69 -9.44 -10.49
C ALA A 26 9.41 -9.98 -11.15
N ILE A 27 8.29 -9.27 -10.98
CA ILE A 27 7.00 -9.62 -11.58
C ILE A 27 6.77 -8.76 -12.83
N ASN A 28 7.20 -9.28 -13.97
CA ASN A 28 7.09 -8.61 -15.28
C ASN A 28 5.70 -8.80 -15.94
N ARG A 29 4.63 -8.52 -15.18
CA ARG A 29 3.26 -8.47 -15.69
C ARG A 29 2.49 -7.29 -15.11
N PRO A 30 1.41 -6.82 -15.78
CA PRO A 30 0.49 -5.84 -15.20
C PRO A 30 -0.09 -6.32 -13.87
N LEU A 31 -0.58 -5.35 -13.08
CA LEU A 31 -1.34 -5.65 -11.87
C LEU A 31 -2.66 -6.36 -12.23
N THR A 32 -2.94 -7.49 -11.58
CA THR A 32 -4.23 -8.18 -11.70
C THR A 32 -5.33 -7.41 -10.98
N ASP A 33 -6.58 -7.74 -11.25
CA ASP A 33 -7.72 -7.11 -10.57
C ASP A 33 -7.71 -7.38 -9.06
N ASP A 34 -7.28 -8.57 -8.63
CA ASP A 34 -7.12 -8.91 -7.21
C ASP A 34 -6.04 -8.06 -6.54
N GLU A 35 -4.91 -7.84 -7.21
CA GLU A 35 -3.83 -6.97 -6.71
C GLU A 35 -4.30 -5.50 -6.64
N ARG A 36 -5.08 -5.05 -7.63
CA ARG A 36 -5.69 -3.70 -7.64
C ARG A 36 -6.72 -3.54 -6.51
N SER A 37 -7.51 -4.57 -6.26
CA SER A 37 -8.47 -4.61 -5.16
C SER A 37 -7.77 -4.57 -3.81
N LEU A 38 -6.73 -5.40 -3.63
CA LEU A 38 -5.96 -5.46 -2.40
C LEU A 38 -5.27 -4.13 -2.07
N ILE A 39 -4.61 -3.49 -3.04
CA ILE A 39 -3.97 -2.19 -2.77
C ILE A 39 -5.00 -1.09 -2.43
N GLY A 40 -6.23 -1.18 -2.97
CA GLY A 40 -7.35 -0.33 -2.58
C GLY A 40 -7.79 -0.56 -1.13
N HIS A 41 -7.90 -1.81 -0.69
CA HIS A 41 -8.19 -2.14 0.71
C HIS A 41 -7.09 -1.66 1.65
N LEU A 42 -5.82 -1.83 1.28
CA LEU A 42 -4.68 -1.32 2.05
C LEU A 42 -4.76 0.20 2.18
N ALA A 43 -5.10 0.91 1.09
CA ALA A 43 -5.24 2.36 1.10
C ALA A 43 -6.37 2.82 2.05
N ALA A 44 -7.52 2.14 2.04
CA ALA A 44 -8.61 2.44 2.95
C ALA A 44 -8.21 2.21 4.41
N ALA A 45 -7.52 1.11 4.69
CA ALA A 45 -7.06 0.81 6.04
C ALA A 45 -6.02 1.82 6.55
N VAL A 46 -5.06 2.22 5.71
CA VAL A 46 -4.09 3.28 6.02
C VAL A 46 -4.79 4.60 6.30
N LEU A 47 -5.71 5.00 5.43
CA LEU A 47 -6.42 6.26 5.58
C LEU A 47 -7.27 6.26 6.86
N SER A 48 -8.00 5.18 7.15
CA SER A 48 -8.74 4.99 8.39
C SER A 48 -7.84 5.12 9.63
N GLN A 49 -6.67 4.49 9.63
CA GLN A 49 -5.70 4.61 10.74
C GLN A 49 -5.09 6.01 10.88
N GLN A 50 -5.02 6.79 9.80
CA GLN A 50 -4.50 8.16 9.82
C GLN A 50 -5.51 9.16 10.36
N THR A 51 -6.76 9.02 9.96
CA THR A 51 -7.84 9.97 10.27
C THR A 51 -8.59 9.60 11.54
N GLY A 52 -8.48 8.34 11.99
CA GLY A 52 -9.32 7.78 13.05
C GLY A 52 -10.75 7.50 12.58
N SER A 53 -11.04 7.54 11.27
CA SER A 53 -12.33 7.14 10.71
C SER A 53 -12.45 5.63 10.61
N THR A 54 -13.65 5.13 10.32
CA THR A 54 -13.81 3.71 9.97
C THR A 54 -13.25 3.42 8.58
N ILE A 55 -13.04 2.14 8.27
CA ILE A 55 -12.53 1.69 6.97
C ILE A 55 -13.53 1.99 5.86
N GLU A 56 -14.83 1.88 6.13
CA GLU A 56 -15.90 2.16 5.17
C GLU A 56 -15.87 3.63 4.75
N VAL A 57 -15.76 4.55 5.72
CA VAL A 57 -15.65 6.00 5.44
C VAL A 57 -14.38 6.30 4.65
N ALA A 58 -13.26 5.64 4.98
CA ALA A 58 -12.02 5.80 4.24
C ALA A 58 -12.13 5.28 2.78
N ALA A 59 -12.82 4.15 2.58
CA ALA A 59 -13.07 3.60 1.25
C ALA A 59 -13.96 4.52 0.41
N ASP A 60 -15.03 5.09 1.00
CA ASP A 60 -15.91 6.05 0.33
C ASP A 60 -15.13 7.30 -0.12
N VAL A 61 -14.25 7.84 0.74
CA VAL A 61 -13.40 8.99 0.42
C VAL A 61 -12.41 8.66 -0.70
N LEU A 62 -11.83 7.46 -0.69
CA LEU A 62 -10.96 7.03 -1.78
C LEU A 62 -11.72 6.86 -3.10
N GLY A 63 -12.97 6.37 -3.05
CA GLY A 63 -13.88 6.32 -4.19
C GLY A 63 -14.10 7.70 -4.80
N GLN A 64 -14.35 8.72 -3.98
CA GLN A 64 -14.47 10.10 -4.44
C GLN A 64 -13.19 10.61 -5.12
N PHE A 65 -12.00 10.33 -4.55
CA PHE A 65 -10.74 10.69 -5.22
C PHE A 65 -10.54 9.96 -6.55
N ALA A 66 -11.01 8.73 -6.67
CA ALA A 66 -10.96 7.98 -7.91
C ALA A 66 -11.89 8.59 -8.98
N ASP A 67 -13.13 8.91 -8.62
CA ASP A 67 -14.12 9.53 -9.51
C ASP A 67 -13.67 10.92 -10.00
N GLU A 68 -12.94 11.66 -9.16
CA GLU A 68 -12.34 12.96 -9.49
C GLU A 68 -11.05 12.83 -10.34
N GLY A 69 -10.60 11.62 -10.66
CA GLY A 69 -9.36 11.37 -11.40
C GLY A 69 -8.09 11.73 -10.63
N LYS A 70 -8.18 11.83 -9.29
CA LYS A 70 -7.09 12.19 -8.38
C LYS A 70 -6.35 10.99 -7.83
N MET A 71 -6.86 9.78 -8.08
CA MET A 71 -6.22 8.54 -7.67
C MET A 71 -5.49 7.90 -8.84
N MET A 72 -4.22 7.53 -8.63
CA MET A 72 -3.42 6.81 -9.62
C MET A 72 -2.83 5.55 -9.02
N LEU A 73 -2.97 4.44 -9.74
CA LEU A 73 -2.33 3.18 -9.40
C LEU A 73 -1.26 2.90 -10.45
N ARG A 74 -0.01 2.77 -10.00
CA ARG A 74 1.13 2.40 -10.84
C ARG A 74 1.91 1.26 -10.21
N GLY A 75 2.61 0.49 -11.04
CA GLY A 75 3.54 -0.52 -10.57
C GLY A 75 4.60 -0.80 -11.61
N ASP A 76 5.78 -1.17 -11.13
CA ASP A 76 6.88 -1.67 -11.95
C ASP A 76 7.10 -3.17 -11.64
N ALA A 77 8.27 -3.70 -12.00
CA ALA A 77 8.59 -5.11 -11.79
C ALA A 77 8.74 -5.49 -10.30
N TYR A 78 8.98 -4.52 -9.41
CA TYR A 78 9.32 -4.75 -8.01
C TYR A 78 8.33 -4.12 -7.04
N ASP A 79 7.73 -2.99 -7.40
CA ASP A 79 6.90 -2.19 -6.52
C ASP A 79 5.56 -1.80 -7.13
N ALA A 80 4.57 -1.56 -6.27
CA ALA A 80 3.27 -1.01 -6.60
C ALA A 80 2.94 0.18 -5.68
N TYR A 81 2.33 1.20 -6.26
CA TYR A 81 2.06 2.49 -5.62
C TYR A 81 0.63 2.91 -5.89
N LEU A 82 -0.09 3.27 -4.82
CA LEU A 82 -1.35 4.00 -4.91
C LEU A 82 -1.13 5.44 -4.46
N GLU A 83 -1.38 6.36 -5.38
CA GLU A 83 -1.23 7.79 -5.19
C GLU A 83 -2.58 8.50 -5.15
N VAL A 84 -2.68 9.50 -4.28
CA VAL A 84 -3.83 10.42 -4.21
C VAL A 84 -3.29 11.85 -4.31
N ASN A 85 -3.79 12.63 -5.27
CA ASN A 85 -3.32 14.00 -5.55
C ASN A 85 -1.78 14.09 -5.73
N GLY A 86 -1.19 13.13 -6.45
CA GLY A 86 0.25 13.06 -6.70
C GLY A 86 1.10 12.73 -5.47
N LYS A 87 0.49 12.25 -4.38
CA LYS A 87 1.18 11.79 -3.18
C LYS A 87 0.96 10.30 -2.98
N VAL A 88 2.03 9.55 -2.73
CA VAL A 88 1.95 8.13 -2.41
C VAL A 88 1.25 7.94 -1.07
N LEU A 89 0.13 7.22 -1.10
CA LEU A 89 -0.61 6.79 0.09
C LEU A 89 -0.18 5.38 0.49
N VAL A 90 -0.02 4.49 -0.48
CA VAL A 90 0.44 3.11 -0.27
C VAL A 90 1.58 2.80 -1.22
N HIS A 91 2.65 2.21 -0.70
CA HIS A 91 3.71 1.56 -1.45
C HIS A 91 3.91 0.15 -0.89
N VAL A 92 3.90 -0.85 -1.76
CA VAL A 92 4.12 -2.26 -1.42
C VAL A 92 4.96 -2.94 -2.50
N THR A 93 5.70 -3.98 -2.14
CA THR A 93 6.39 -4.80 -3.15
C THR A 93 5.38 -5.60 -3.97
N ARG A 94 5.70 -5.88 -5.23
CA ARG A 94 4.91 -6.72 -6.13
C ARG A 94 4.76 -8.13 -5.59
N GLU A 95 5.79 -8.65 -4.91
CA GLU A 95 5.76 -9.98 -4.32
C GLU A 95 4.77 -10.06 -3.15
N PHE A 96 4.80 -9.08 -2.24
CA PHE A 96 3.82 -8.97 -1.16
C PHE A 96 2.41 -8.90 -1.73
N LEU A 97 2.20 -8.00 -2.70
CA LEU A 97 0.89 -7.79 -3.28
C LEU A 97 0.37 -9.05 -4.00
N ALA A 98 1.22 -9.73 -4.76
CA ALA A 98 0.87 -10.98 -5.44
C ALA A 98 0.58 -12.11 -4.45
N PHE A 99 1.37 -12.23 -3.39
CA PHE A 99 1.19 -13.26 -2.38
C PHE A 99 -0.15 -13.10 -1.64
N PHE A 100 -0.43 -11.93 -1.08
CA PHE A 100 -1.66 -11.70 -0.32
C PHE A 100 -2.90 -11.64 -1.22
N ALA A 101 -2.77 -11.20 -2.47
CA ALA A 101 -3.87 -11.27 -3.44
C ALA A 101 -4.24 -12.72 -3.79
N ALA A 102 -3.24 -13.61 -3.88
CA ALA A 102 -3.45 -15.03 -4.13
C ALA A 102 -3.91 -15.81 -2.88
N ASN A 103 -3.67 -15.28 -1.67
CA ASN A 103 -3.97 -15.92 -0.39
C ASN A 103 -4.87 -15.03 0.47
N PRO A 104 -6.17 -14.85 0.13
CA PRO A 104 -7.07 -13.93 0.83
C PRO A 104 -7.38 -14.33 2.29
N ASN A 105 -7.03 -15.55 2.70
CA ASN A 105 -7.19 -16.02 4.09
C ASN A 105 -6.00 -15.64 4.98
N GLU A 106 -4.89 -15.16 4.41
CA GLU A 106 -3.74 -14.71 5.18
C GLU A 106 -4.05 -13.36 5.83
N VAL A 107 -3.72 -13.23 7.11
CA VAL A 107 -4.01 -12.02 7.88
C VAL A 107 -2.88 -11.01 7.69
N ILE A 108 -3.22 -9.85 7.13
CA ILE A 108 -2.28 -8.73 7.02
C ILE A 108 -2.27 -7.98 8.34
N ASP A 109 -1.18 -8.12 9.10
CA ASP A 109 -0.94 -7.32 10.31
C ASP A 109 -0.46 -5.91 9.94
N LEU A 110 -1.42 -4.99 9.87
CA LEU A 110 -1.12 -3.60 9.52
C LEU A 110 -0.24 -2.91 10.56
N ASP A 111 -0.27 -3.28 11.84
CA ASP A 111 0.59 -2.64 12.85
C ASP A 111 2.06 -3.05 12.65
N ARG A 112 2.29 -4.24 12.09
CA ARG A 112 3.62 -4.73 11.71
C ARG A 112 4.13 -4.15 10.39
N TYR A 113 3.24 -3.95 9.40
CA TYR A 113 3.63 -3.54 8.05
C TYR A 113 3.47 -2.03 7.77
N CYS A 114 2.65 -1.32 8.55
CA CYS A 114 2.44 0.12 8.42
C CYS A 114 3.45 0.89 9.27
N THR A 115 4.52 1.36 8.63
CA THR A 115 5.43 2.33 9.27
C THR A 115 4.87 3.73 9.09
N THR A 116 5.06 4.60 10.09
CA THR A 116 4.60 5.99 10.04
C THR A 116 5.78 6.92 9.95
N TYR A 117 5.80 7.80 8.95
CA TYR A 117 6.86 8.80 8.84
C TYR A 117 6.43 10.11 9.49
N PRO A 118 7.30 10.75 10.28
CA PRO A 118 7.09 12.15 10.56
C PRO A 118 7.06 12.90 9.22
N PRO A 119 6.24 13.96 9.09
CA PRO A 119 6.27 14.78 7.89
C PRO A 119 7.68 15.38 7.81
N GLU A 120 8.38 15.20 6.69
CA GLU A 120 9.68 15.85 6.49
C GLU A 120 9.54 17.34 6.82
N ALA A 121 10.38 17.81 7.74
CA ALA A 121 10.42 19.21 8.11
C ALA A 121 11.03 19.99 6.94
N GLY A 122 10.18 20.46 6.02
CA GLY A 122 10.53 21.42 4.98
C GLY A 122 10.67 20.82 3.57
N GLN A 123 9.60 20.94 2.80
CA GLN A 123 9.64 21.27 1.38
C GLN A 123 8.55 22.30 1.09
#